data_AF-A0A2R7UPS1-F1
#
_entry.id   AF-A0A2R7UPS1-F1
#
_cell.length_a   1.000
_cell.length_b   1.000
_cell.length_c   1.000
_cell.angle_alpha   90.00
_cell.angle_beta   90.00
_cell.angle_gamma   90.00
#
_symmetry.space_group_name_H-M   'P 1'
#
loop_
_entity.id
_entity.type
_entity.pdbx_description
1 polymer ?
#
loop_
_entity_poly.entity_id
_entity_poly.type
_entity_poly.pdbx_seq_one_letter_code
_entity_poly.pdbx_strand_id
1 'polypeptide(L)'
;MIIKLTPQEMYPPQQLAVWKNGEQLNINGLTIDLANLVDGASLPANAIGSAWVAGPIQRVGGQVVLTLFFPNSSESTEAERFPRDLVDVPDGRVALPGKAVEEHFPTLGFAQIDWSLMQTPAQQAEALALTTIAQLRREADQAVAPLADAVALGMASEAEAKKLTDWQRFRVLLNRVPEQAGWPTDIDWPVPPA
;
A
#
# COMPACT_ATOMS: atom_id res chain seq x y z
N MET A 1 15.37 -5.78 8.30
CA MET A 1 14.72 -5.81 6.96
C MET A 1 13.93 -7.10 6.84
N ILE A 2 12.73 -7.06 6.27
CA ILE A 2 11.92 -8.24 5.92
C ILE A 2 11.87 -8.34 4.39
N ILE A 3 12.22 -9.51 3.86
CA ILE A 3 12.09 -9.81 2.43
C ILE A 3 11.05 -10.92 2.29
N LYS A 4 9.93 -10.59 1.67
CA LYS A 4 8.91 -11.55 1.26
C LYS A 4 9.24 -12.07 -0.12
N LEU A 5 8.87 -13.31 -0.38
CA LEU A 5 9.11 -13.97 -1.67
C LEU A 5 7.76 -14.38 -2.25
N THR A 6 7.48 -13.94 -3.47
CA THR A 6 6.30 -14.41 -4.22
C THR A 6 6.77 -15.33 -5.33
N PRO A 7 6.48 -16.65 -5.26
CA PRO A 7 6.87 -17.59 -6.30
C PRO A 7 6.24 -17.22 -7.64
N GLN A 8 7.05 -17.19 -8.70
CA GLN A 8 6.61 -16.93 -10.06
C GLN A 8 7.32 -17.85 -11.03
N GLU A 9 6.56 -18.53 -11.88
CA GLU A 9 7.12 -19.24 -13.01
C GLU A 9 7.72 -18.24 -14.00
N MET A 10 8.99 -18.43 -14.36
CA MET A 10 9.73 -17.52 -15.24
C MET A 10 10.24 -18.29 -16.46
N TYR A 11 9.91 -17.78 -17.65
CA TYR A 11 10.40 -18.31 -18.92
C TYR A 11 11.12 -17.20 -19.71
N PRO A 12 12.40 -17.38 -20.09
CA PRO A 12 13.28 -18.50 -19.72
C PRO A 12 13.54 -18.55 -18.20
N PRO A 13 14.01 -19.69 -17.64
CA PRO A 13 14.36 -19.78 -16.23
C PRO A 13 15.35 -18.69 -15.84
N GLN A 14 15.03 -17.95 -14.79
CA GLN A 14 15.89 -16.90 -14.24
C GLN A 14 16.36 -17.29 -12.84
N GLN A 15 17.47 -16.70 -12.41
CA GLN A 15 17.99 -16.84 -11.06
C GLN A 15 17.80 -15.53 -10.30
N LEU A 16 17.49 -15.64 -9.01
CA LEU A 16 17.45 -14.51 -8.10
C LEU A 16 18.62 -14.61 -7.15
N ALA A 17 19.35 -13.52 -7.01
CA ALA A 17 20.43 -13.38 -6.07
C ALA A 17 20.38 -11.99 -5.43
N VAL A 18 20.54 -11.98 -4.11
CA VAL A 18 20.28 -10.79 -3.29
C VAL A 18 21.38 -10.62 -2.25
N TRP A 19 21.90 -9.40 -2.13
CA TRP A 19 22.84 -9.00 -1.09
C TRP A 19 22.30 -7.79 -0.34
N LYS A 20 22.43 -7.81 0.98
CA LYS A 20 22.09 -6.69 1.84
C LYS A 20 23.36 -6.04 2.39
N ASN A 21 23.37 -4.71 2.43
CA ASN A 21 24.41 -3.94 3.10
C ASN A 21 23.78 -2.72 3.78
N GLY A 22 23.52 -2.82 5.09
CA GLY A 22 22.75 -1.83 5.81
C GLY A 22 21.33 -1.70 5.24
N GLU A 23 21.01 -0.51 4.70
CA GLU A 23 19.72 -0.23 4.05
C GLU A 23 19.76 -0.39 2.52
N GLN A 24 20.90 -0.82 1.98
CA GLN A 24 21.03 -1.13 0.56
C GLN A 24 20.71 -2.60 0.29
N LEU A 25 20.01 -2.84 -0.81
CA LEU A 25 19.71 -4.17 -1.31
C LEU A 25 20.15 -4.27 -2.78
N ASN A 26 21.15 -5.11 -3.04
CA ASN A 26 21.52 -5.47 -4.41
C ASN A 26 20.67 -6.67 -4.86
N ILE A 27 19.97 -6.52 -5.98
CA ILE A 27 19.17 -7.59 -6.58
C ILE A 27 19.69 -7.81 -8.00
N ASN A 28 20.30 -8.97 -8.26
CA ASN A 28 20.86 -9.34 -9.55
C ASN A 28 21.75 -8.24 -10.17
N GLY A 29 22.56 -7.60 -9.34
CA GLY A 29 23.50 -6.56 -9.76
C GLY A 29 22.97 -5.14 -9.67
N LEU A 30 21.66 -4.91 -9.52
CA LEU A 30 21.10 -3.58 -9.32
C LEU A 30 21.01 -3.24 -7.83
N THR A 31 21.79 -2.27 -7.36
CA THR A 31 21.76 -1.79 -5.97
C THR A 31 20.65 -0.77 -5.76
N ILE A 32 19.75 -1.05 -4.83
CA ILE A 32 18.67 -0.16 -4.40
C ILE A 32 19.08 0.40 -3.03
N ASP A 33 19.15 1.73 -2.92
CA ASP A 33 19.44 2.41 -1.65
C ASP A 33 18.13 2.92 -1.02
N LEU A 34 17.72 2.32 0.10
CA LEU A 34 16.45 2.63 0.76
C LEU A 34 16.62 3.57 1.97
N ALA A 35 17.77 4.23 2.10
CA ALA A 35 18.07 5.17 3.18
C ALA A 35 17.04 6.30 3.33
N ASN A 36 16.46 6.75 2.21
CA ASN A 36 15.49 7.85 2.20
C ASN A 36 14.03 7.40 2.43
N LEU A 37 13.76 6.09 2.53
CA LEU A 37 12.42 5.59 2.82
C LEU A 37 12.10 5.86 4.29
N VAL A 38 11.23 6.83 4.58
CA VAL A 38 10.86 7.20 5.96
C VAL A 38 9.89 6.20 6.59
N ASP A 39 9.82 6.18 7.93
CA ASP A 39 8.94 5.25 8.64
C ASP A 39 7.47 5.47 8.31
N GLY A 40 6.75 4.36 8.12
CA GLY A 40 5.36 4.31 7.66
C GLY A 40 5.16 4.71 6.18
N ALA A 41 6.20 5.11 5.45
CA ALA A 41 6.07 5.43 4.03
C ALA A 41 5.99 4.17 3.15
N SER A 42 5.38 4.35 1.99
CA SER A 42 5.23 3.35 0.94
C SER A 42 5.81 3.91 -0.36
N LEU A 43 6.65 3.12 -1.03
CA LEU A 43 7.27 3.45 -2.30
C LEU A 43 6.84 2.39 -3.33
N PRO A 44 6.16 2.75 -4.43
CA PRO A 44 5.64 1.77 -5.37
C PRO A 44 6.77 1.09 -6.16
N ALA A 45 6.55 -0.16 -6.59
CA ALA A 45 7.56 -0.97 -7.27
C ALA A 45 8.15 -0.31 -8.53
N ASN A 46 7.30 0.41 -9.29
CA ASN A 46 7.70 1.11 -10.50
C ASN A 46 8.67 2.29 -10.24
N ALA A 47 8.81 2.75 -8.99
CA ALA A 47 9.78 3.77 -8.62
C ALA A 47 11.22 3.24 -8.59
N ILE A 48 11.42 1.93 -8.47
CA ILE A 48 12.73 1.31 -8.21
C ILE A 48 13.50 0.98 -9.50
N GLY A 49 12.79 0.79 -10.62
CA GLY A 49 13.40 0.33 -11.88
C GLY A 49 13.89 -1.12 -11.86
N SER A 50 13.55 -1.91 -10.83
CA SER A 50 13.87 -3.34 -10.74
C SER A 50 12.66 -4.19 -11.12
N ALA A 51 12.81 -5.04 -12.14
CA ALA A 51 11.79 -6.02 -12.53
C ALA A 51 11.57 -7.12 -11.47
N TRP A 52 12.43 -7.22 -10.46
CA TRP A 52 12.38 -8.23 -9.42
C TRP A 52 11.50 -7.84 -8.23
N VAL A 53 11.11 -6.57 -8.11
CA VAL A 53 10.25 -6.08 -7.03
C VAL A 53 8.79 -6.30 -7.42
N ALA A 54 8.08 -7.12 -6.66
CA ALA A 54 6.73 -7.58 -6.97
C ALA A 54 5.62 -6.68 -6.41
N GLY A 55 5.96 -5.73 -5.54
CA GLY A 55 4.99 -4.87 -4.86
C GLY A 55 5.65 -3.65 -4.22
N PRO A 56 4.87 -2.77 -3.57
CA PRO A 56 5.43 -1.61 -2.90
C PRO A 56 6.45 -2.00 -1.83
N ILE A 57 7.48 -1.17 -1.69
CA ILE A 57 8.45 -1.23 -0.61
C ILE A 57 7.95 -0.30 0.49
N GLN A 58 7.85 -0.81 1.72
CA GLN A 58 7.32 -0.07 2.85
C GLN A 58 8.34 -0.05 3.99
N ARG A 59 8.32 0.98 4.82
CA ARG A 59 8.96 0.92 6.14
C ARG A 59 7.89 0.86 7.20
N VAL A 60 7.92 -0.15 8.05
CA VAL A 60 6.93 -0.38 9.10
C VAL A 60 7.67 -0.63 10.41
N GLY A 61 7.48 0.24 11.41
CA GLY A 61 8.14 0.11 12.70
C GLY A 61 9.66 0.17 12.60
N GLY A 62 10.18 1.02 11.70
CA GLY A 62 11.60 1.15 11.40
C GLY A 62 12.16 0.09 10.46
N GLN A 63 11.43 -0.99 10.18
CA GLN A 63 11.89 -2.10 9.33
C GLN A 63 11.42 -1.93 7.89
N VAL A 64 12.37 -1.95 6.95
CA VAL A 64 12.06 -2.08 5.52
C VAL A 64 11.43 -3.44 5.25
N VAL A 65 10.30 -3.45 4.54
CA VAL A 65 9.55 -4.61 4.08
C VAL A 65 9.39 -4.50 2.57
N LEU A 66 9.76 -5.55 1.83
CA LEU A 66 9.55 -5.63 0.39
C LEU A 66 9.21 -7.05 -0.04
N THR A 67 8.61 -7.18 -1.22
CA THR A 67 8.31 -8.47 -1.84
C THR A 67 9.09 -8.61 -3.15
N LEU A 68 9.82 -9.72 -3.29
CA LEU A 68 10.55 -10.05 -4.51
C LEU A 68 9.88 -11.19 -5.26
N PHE A 69 9.89 -11.12 -6.59
CA PHE A 69 9.58 -12.27 -7.42
C PHE A 69 10.63 -13.35 -7.22
N PHE A 70 10.18 -14.55 -6.91
CA PHE A 70 11.03 -15.68 -6.61
C PHE A 70 10.89 -16.74 -7.71
N PRO A 71 11.96 -16.99 -8.52
CA PRO A 71 11.88 -17.90 -9.65
C PRO A 71 11.51 -19.31 -9.22
N ASN A 72 10.43 -19.80 -9.82
CA ASN A 72 9.84 -21.10 -9.54
C ASN A 72 9.73 -21.91 -10.85
N SER A 73 9.73 -23.23 -10.74
CA SER A 73 9.52 -24.14 -11.88
C SER A 73 8.73 -25.38 -11.46
N SER A 74 8.44 -26.28 -12.42
CA SER A 74 7.82 -27.59 -12.13
C SER A 74 8.65 -28.43 -11.15
N GLU A 75 9.97 -28.25 -11.15
CA GLU A 75 10.93 -29.02 -10.34
C GLU A 75 11.24 -28.37 -8.98
N SER A 76 10.62 -27.25 -8.67
CA SER A 76 10.88 -26.54 -7.42
C SER A 76 10.33 -27.25 -6.19
N THR A 77 11.11 -27.19 -5.13
CA THR A 77 10.82 -27.75 -3.81
C THR A 77 9.63 -27.05 -3.14
N GLU A 78 9.04 -27.68 -2.13
CA GLU A 78 7.94 -27.08 -1.36
C GLU A 78 8.35 -25.74 -0.72
N ALA A 79 9.58 -25.66 -0.19
CA ALA A 79 10.12 -24.43 0.38
C ALA A 79 10.27 -23.30 -0.65
N GLU A 80 10.41 -23.63 -1.93
CA GLU A 80 10.45 -22.66 -3.03
C GLU A 80 9.05 -22.26 -3.53
N ARG A 81 8.09 -23.19 -3.49
CA ARG A 81 6.70 -22.95 -3.90
C ARG A 81 5.88 -22.24 -2.82
N PHE A 82 6.29 -22.35 -1.55
CA PHE A 82 5.65 -21.74 -0.39
C PHE A 82 6.71 -21.12 0.54
N PRO A 83 7.47 -20.12 0.07
CA PRO A 83 8.52 -19.52 0.86
C PRO A 83 7.94 -18.76 2.05
N ARG A 84 8.62 -18.86 3.19
CA ARG A 84 8.34 -18.02 4.36
C ARG A 84 9.01 -16.66 4.19
N ASP A 85 8.44 -15.65 4.84
CA ASP A 85 9.06 -14.33 4.95
C ASP A 85 10.46 -14.45 5.57
N LEU A 86 11.46 -13.82 4.95
CA LEU A 86 12.80 -13.71 5.49
C LEU A 86 12.84 -12.52 6.45
N VAL A 87 12.88 -12.80 7.75
CA VAL A 87 12.90 -11.80 8.82
C VAL A 87 14.33 -11.59 9.31
N ASP A 88 14.65 -10.37 9.74
CA ASP A 88 15.96 -9.98 10.28
C ASP A 88 17.15 -10.38 9.40
N VAL A 89 17.00 -10.12 8.09
CA VAL A 89 18.01 -10.43 7.09
C VAL A 89 19.35 -9.76 7.45
N PRO A 90 20.44 -10.53 7.66
CA PRO A 90 21.76 -9.98 8.00
C PRO A 90 22.40 -9.31 6.78
N ASP A 91 23.44 -8.51 7.02
CA ASP A 91 24.29 -8.02 5.94
C ASP A 91 25.08 -9.15 5.28
N GLY A 92 25.39 -8.97 4.00
CA GLY A 92 25.97 -9.98 3.14
C GLY A 92 24.93 -10.67 2.26
N ARG A 93 25.25 -11.90 1.85
CA ARG A 93 24.40 -12.69 0.95
C ARG A 93 23.11 -13.10 1.66
N VAL A 94 21.96 -12.84 1.03
CA VAL A 94 20.67 -13.28 1.55
C VAL A 94 20.48 -14.76 1.23
N ALA A 95 20.19 -15.57 2.25
CA ALA A 95 19.89 -16.99 2.08
C ALA A 95 18.47 -17.17 1.53
N LEU A 96 18.36 -17.63 0.28
CA LEU A 96 17.08 -17.92 -0.38
C LEU A 96 16.69 -19.40 -0.19
N PRO A 97 15.41 -19.72 0.07
CA PRO A 97 14.95 -21.11 0.24
C PRO A 97 15.23 -21.96 -1.00
N GLY A 98 15.83 -23.14 -0.82
CA GLY A 98 16.00 -24.14 -1.90
C GLY A 98 16.94 -23.74 -3.06
N LYS A 99 17.55 -22.55 -3.05
CA LYS A 99 18.50 -22.12 -4.09
C LYS A 99 19.95 -22.38 -3.69
N ALA A 100 20.75 -22.80 -4.67
CA ALA A 100 22.18 -23.01 -4.49
C ALA A 100 22.89 -21.74 -4.03
N VAL A 101 24.02 -21.92 -3.33
CA VAL A 101 24.88 -20.83 -2.91
C VAL A 101 25.73 -20.39 -4.10
N GLU A 102 25.22 -19.42 -4.85
CA GLU A 102 26.00 -18.78 -5.90
C GLU A 102 26.76 -17.58 -5.32
N GLU A 103 28.07 -17.57 -5.53
CA GLU A 103 29.01 -16.72 -4.77
C GLU A 103 29.17 -15.31 -5.33
N HIS A 104 28.87 -15.09 -6.61
CA HIS A 104 29.21 -13.82 -7.28
C HIS A 104 28.12 -13.37 -8.26
N PHE A 105 27.60 -12.17 -8.06
CA PHE A 105 26.87 -11.41 -9.07
C PHE A 105 27.56 -10.06 -9.22
N PRO A 106 27.89 -9.62 -10.45
CA PRO A 106 28.50 -8.32 -10.64
C PRO A 106 27.52 -7.23 -10.20
N THR A 107 27.99 -6.22 -9.44
CA THR A 107 27.23 -4.98 -9.30
C THR A 107 27.22 -4.28 -10.65
N LEU A 108 26.04 -4.22 -11.26
CA LEU A 108 25.81 -3.59 -12.56
C LEU A 108 25.56 -2.09 -12.42
N GLY A 109 25.08 -1.63 -11.26
CA GLY A 109 24.90 -0.20 -10.98
C GLY A 109 23.93 0.07 -9.83
N PHE A 110 23.50 1.33 -9.72
CA PHE A 110 22.51 1.79 -8.75
C PHE A 110 21.16 2.04 -9.42
N ALA A 111 20.08 1.70 -8.74
CA ALA A 111 18.73 2.06 -9.12
C ALA A 111 18.53 3.58 -9.07
N GLN A 112 17.95 4.15 -10.12
CA GLN A 112 17.47 5.53 -10.11
C GLN A 112 16.07 5.53 -9.49
N ILE A 113 16.01 5.70 -8.17
CA ILE A 113 14.74 5.67 -7.44
C ILE A 113 13.98 6.98 -7.64
N ASP A 114 12.76 6.89 -8.15
CA ASP A 114 11.84 8.02 -8.23
C ASP A 114 11.16 8.27 -6.88
N TRP A 115 11.83 9.04 -6.03
CA TRP A 115 11.32 9.41 -4.71
C TRP A 115 10.07 10.29 -4.76
N SER A 116 9.74 10.90 -5.91
CA SER A 116 8.49 11.69 -6.03
C SER A 116 7.24 10.81 -5.93
N LEU A 117 7.38 9.50 -6.14
CA LEU A 117 6.31 8.52 -5.99
C LEU A 117 6.17 7.98 -4.56
N MET A 118 7.05 8.37 -3.63
CA MET A 118 6.95 7.96 -2.23
C MET A 118 5.72 8.59 -1.58
N GLN A 119 4.90 7.77 -0.94
CA GLN A 119 3.75 8.20 -0.15
C GLN A 119 4.08 8.11 1.33
N THR A 120 4.07 9.25 2.01
CA THR A 120 4.19 9.33 3.48
C THR A 120 2.94 8.78 4.18
N PRO A 121 3.00 8.48 5.49
CA PRO A 121 1.82 8.09 6.26
C PRO A 121 0.66 9.10 6.14
N ALA A 122 0.97 10.39 6.17
CA ALA A 122 -0.04 11.44 6.06
C ALA A 122 -0.73 11.45 4.69
N GLN A 123 0.03 11.32 3.60
CA GLN A 123 -0.53 11.25 2.24
C GLN A 123 -1.40 10.00 2.03
N GLN A 124 -0.97 8.86 2.59
CA GLN A 124 -1.77 7.62 2.53
C GLN A 124 -3.07 7.76 3.33
N ALA A 125 -3.00 8.34 4.54
CA ALA A 125 -4.18 8.61 5.37
C ALA A 125 -5.15 9.57 4.68
N GLU A 126 -4.63 10.62 4.04
CA GLU A 126 -5.44 11.56 3.25
C GLU A 126 -6.17 10.88 2.10
N ALA A 127 -5.47 10.06 1.31
CA ALA A 127 -6.09 9.32 0.21
C ALA A 127 -7.22 8.40 0.72
N LEU A 128 -6.98 7.68 1.82
CA LEU A 128 -7.99 6.83 2.45
C LEU A 128 -9.18 7.65 2.98
N ALA A 129 -8.92 8.78 3.63
CA ALA A 129 -9.98 9.65 4.14
C ALA A 129 -10.84 10.21 3.00
N LEU A 130 -10.23 10.64 1.89
CA LEU A 130 -10.95 11.14 0.71
C LEU A 130 -11.81 10.05 0.06
N THR A 131 -11.31 8.81 -0.06
CA THR A 131 -12.13 7.70 -0.56
C THR A 131 -13.31 7.40 0.36
N THR A 132 -13.10 7.49 1.67
CA THR A 132 -14.16 7.32 2.69
C THR A 132 -15.22 8.42 2.58
N ILE A 133 -14.81 9.69 2.46
CA ILE A 133 -15.72 10.82 2.22
C ILE A 133 -16.55 10.58 0.96
N ALA A 134 -15.92 10.15 -0.14
CA ALA A 134 -16.62 9.88 -1.39
C ALA A 134 -17.64 8.74 -1.25
N GLN A 135 -17.34 7.70 -0.46
CA GLN A 135 -18.29 6.63 -0.14
C GLN A 135 -19.48 7.14 0.67
N LEU A 136 -19.24 7.84 1.78
CA LEU A 136 -20.29 8.35 2.66
C LEU A 136 -21.18 9.39 1.96
N ARG A 137 -20.61 10.20 1.06
CA ARG A 137 -21.39 11.12 0.21
C ARG A 137 -22.34 10.36 -0.71
N ARG A 138 -21.88 9.30 -1.38
CA ARG A 138 -22.73 8.49 -2.25
C ARG A 138 -23.90 7.88 -1.48
N GLU A 139 -23.66 7.36 -0.28
CA GLU A 139 -24.71 6.85 0.60
C GLU A 139 -25.72 7.95 0.98
N ALA A 140 -25.23 9.11 1.41
CA ALA A 140 -26.10 10.23 1.76
C ALA A 140 -26.92 10.73 0.57
N ASP A 141 -26.35 10.80 -0.63
CA ASP A 141 -27.07 11.20 -1.85
C ASP A 141 -28.19 10.19 -2.19
N GLN A 142 -27.95 8.89 -1.99
CA GLN A 142 -28.97 7.85 -2.16
C GLN A 142 -30.11 7.95 -1.14
N ALA A 143 -29.82 8.32 0.11
CA ALA A 143 -30.85 8.51 1.14
C ALA A 143 -31.64 9.82 0.96
N VAL A 144 -30.98 10.90 0.55
CA VAL A 144 -31.60 12.22 0.38
C VAL A 144 -32.57 12.26 -0.80
N ALA A 145 -32.26 11.59 -1.93
CA ALA A 145 -33.06 11.65 -3.15
C ALA A 145 -34.57 11.33 -2.93
N PRO A 146 -34.97 10.16 -2.40
CA PRO A 146 -36.38 9.84 -2.22
C PRO A 146 -37.08 10.73 -1.18
N LEU A 147 -36.35 11.15 -0.12
CA LEU A 147 -36.90 12.04 0.90
C LEU A 147 -37.16 13.46 0.38
N ALA A 148 -36.25 13.96 -0.45
CA ALA A 148 -36.40 15.26 -1.11
C ALA A 148 -37.59 15.27 -2.07
N ASP A 149 -37.78 14.19 -2.84
CA ASP A 149 -38.92 14.04 -3.73
C ASP A 149 -40.25 13.99 -2.94
N ALA A 150 -40.31 13.21 -1.86
CA ALA A 150 -41.49 13.13 -1.00
C ALA A 150 -41.85 14.50 -0.41
N VAL A 151 -40.87 15.29 0.04
CA VAL A 151 -41.09 16.65 0.54
C VAL A 151 -41.55 17.58 -0.58
N ALA A 152 -40.93 17.53 -1.76
CA ALA A 152 -41.30 18.36 -2.90
C ALA A 152 -42.72 18.09 -3.40
N LEU A 153 -43.17 16.83 -3.33
CA LEU A 153 -44.53 16.42 -3.68
C LEU A 153 -45.55 16.66 -2.54
N GLY A 154 -45.12 17.15 -1.38
CA GLY A 154 -45.98 17.31 -0.20
C GLY A 154 -46.48 15.99 0.40
N MET A 155 -45.80 14.89 0.11
CA MET A 155 -46.13 13.53 0.54
C MET A 155 -45.31 13.06 1.74
N ALA A 156 -44.29 13.81 2.15
CA ALA A 156 -43.44 13.46 3.27
C ALA A 156 -44.18 13.60 4.61
N SER A 157 -44.03 12.58 5.45
CA SER A 157 -44.32 12.64 6.87
C SER A 157 -43.35 13.56 7.62
N GLU A 158 -43.72 14.00 8.82
CA GLU A 158 -42.82 14.78 9.69
C GLU A 158 -41.50 14.05 9.99
N ALA A 159 -41.57 12.71 10.13
CA ALA A 159 -40.39 11.87 10.34
C ALA A 159 -39.44 11.89 9.13
N GLU A 160 -39.99 11.81 7.91
CA GLU A 160 -39.20 11.89 6.67
C GLU A 160 -38.59 13.28 6.47
N ALA A 161 -39.32 14.35 6.79
CA ALA A 161 -38.80 15.72 6.73
C ALA A 161 -37.66 15.94 7.74
N LYS A 162 -37.78 15.40 8.96
CA LYS A 162 -36.70 15.42 9.95
C LYS A 162 -35.49 14.62 9.45
N LYS A 163 -35.71 13.41 8.93
CA LYS A 163 -34.66 12.55 8.40
C LYS A 163 -33.92 13.20 7.22
N LEU A 164 -34.63 13.88 6.32
CA LEU A 164 -34.04 14.68 5.25
C LEU A 164 -33.10 15.75 5.81
N THR A 165 -33.55 16.49 6.83
CA THR A 165 -32.75 17.53 7.49
C THR A 165 -31.48 16.94 8.12
N ASP A 166 -31.60 15.79 8.79
CA ASP A 166 -30.47 15.10 9.41
C ASP A 166 -29.44 14.64 8.36
N TRP A 167 -29.89 14.07 7.23
CA TRP A 167 -29.01 13.69 6.12
C TRP A 167 -28.36 14.89 5.43
N GLN A 168 -29.08 16.00 5.26
CA GLN A 168 -28.50 17.24 4.73
C GLN A 168 -27.41 17.79 5.66
N ARG A 169 -27.66 17.77 6.98
CA ARG A 169 -26.67 18.15 7.99
C ARG A 169 -25.44 17.24 7.90
N PHE A 170 -25.64 15.93 7.79
CA PHE A 170 -24.56 14.96 7.63
C PHE A 170 -23.68 15.25 6.40
N ARG A 171 -24.27 15.52 5.22
CA ARG A 171 -23.51 15.91 4.02
C ARG A 171 -22.68 17.17 4.24
N VAL A 172 -23.26 18.17 4.92
CA VAL A 172 -22.53 19.40 5.23
C VAL A 172 -21.36 19.14 6.19
N LEU A 173 -21.53 18.27 7.19
CA LEU A 173 -20.45 17.87 8.09
C LEU A 173 -19.35 17.09 7.36
N LEU A 174 -19.71 16.18 6.46
CA LEU A 174 -18.76 15.45 5.61
C LEU A 174 -17.90 16.40 4.75
N ASN A 175 -18.48 17.48 4.24
CA ASN A 175 -17.73 18.47 3.46
C ASN A 175 -16.66 19.20 4.30
N ARG A 176 -16.88 19.31 5.62
CA ARG A 176 -15.98 19.98 6.56
C ARG A 176 -14.96 19.04 7.21
N VAL A 177 -15.02 17.74 6.92
CA VAL A 177 -14.03 16.77 7.44
C VAL A 177 -12.59 17.18 7.12
N PRO A 178 -12.24 17.65 5.90
CA PRO A 178 -10.88 18.12 5.61
C PRO A 178 -10.46 19.40 6.34
N GLU A 179 -11.39 20.12 6.96
CA GLU A 179 -11.13 21.35 7.73
C GLU A 179 -10.85 21.05 9.21
N GLN A 180 -10.97 19.78 9.64
CA GLN A 180 -10.71 19.39 11.03
C GLN A 180 -9.21 19.50 11.37
N ALA A 181 -8.92 19.88 12.61
CA ALA A 181 -7.54 20.01 13.08
C ALA A 181 -6.75 18.70 13.04
N GLY A 182 -7.42 17.55 13.14
CA GLY A 182 -6.80 16.23 13.07
C GLY A 182 -6.72 15.65 11.65
N TRP A 183 -7.11 16.39 10.62
CA TRP A 183 -6.94 15.95 9.23
C TRP A 183 -5.47 15.67 8.90
N PRO A 184 -5.13 14.57 8.20
CA PRO A 184 -6.00 13.47 7.76
C PRO A 184 -5.97 12.22 8.67
N THR A 185 -5.29 12.28 9.81
CA THR A 185 -4.93 11.09 10.61
C THR A 185 -5.86 10.84 11.79
N ASP A 186 -6.41 11.88 12.41
CA ASP A 186 -7.28 11.83 13.59
C ASP A 186 -8.60 12.54 13.26
N ILE A 187 -9.51 11.82 12.61
CA ILE A 187 -10.74 12.39 12.06
C ILE A 187 -11.92 12.02 12.96
N ASP A 188 -12.67 13.03 13.39
CA ASP A 188 -13.99 12.86 13.99
C ASP A 188 -15.03 12.69 12.88
N TRP A 189 -15.31 11.44 12.52
CA TRP A 189 -16.24 11.13 11.44
C TRP A 189 -17.68 11.43 11.85
N PRO A 190 -18.45 12.18 11.03
CA PRO A 190 -19.87 12.37 11.32
C PRO A 190 -20.58 11.02 11.28
N VAL A 191 -21.59 10.85 12.12
CA VAL A 191 -22.38 9.61 12.20
C VAL A 191 -23.52 9.66 11.19
N PRO A 192 -23.72 8.61 10.35
CA PRO A 192 -24.84 8.57 9.43
C PRO A 192 -26.18 8.50 10.19
N PRO A 193 -27.20 9.27 9.78
CA PRO A 193 -28.54 9.18 10.36
C PRO A 193 -29.20 7.82 10.15
N ALA A 194 -30.03 7.38 11.11
CA ALA A 194 -30.80 6.13 11.04
C ALA A 194 -32.01 6.22 10.11
#